data_AF-A0AAW9J3X5-F1
#
_entry.id   AF-A0AAW9J3X5-F1
#
_cell.length_a   1.000
_cell.length_b   1.000
_cell.length_c   1.000
_cell.angle_alpha   90.00
_cell.angle_beta   90.00
_cell.angle_gamma   90.00
#
_symmetry.space_group_name_H-M   'P 1'
#
loop_
_entity.id
_entity.type
_entity.pdbx_description
1 polymer ?
#
loop_
_entity_poly.entity_id
_entity_poly.type
_entity_poly.pdbx_seq_one_letter_code
_entity_poly.pdbx_strand_id
1 'polypeptide(L)'
;AIGANLEAAPLKGVRSLEIGKYSLDHPKFKELSIQELKSIVVKPDDERLFALSEMIRRDYRIESIAKITGIDIFFLEKFKWIVEEETRLKLSKIEDLDKEWLLNLKKKGFSDKAIADMLRVSPDDVYRLRSIWNIKPAYKMVDTCGGEFEALSPYYYSTYEQFDEVEVSDKKKEIVIGSGPIRIGQGIEFDYASVHCVMALKKMGIETIIVNNNPETVSTDFNISDKLYFEPLTEEDVLNIIEKENPYG
;
A
#
# COMPACT_ATOMS: atom_id res chain seq x y z
N ALA A 1 2.46 -6.74 1.53
CA ALA A 1 2.33 -5.43 2.19
C ALA A 1 1.64 -5.59 3.54
N ILE A 2 1.96 -4.72 4.51
CA ILE A 2 1.38 -4.76 5.86
C ILE A 2 0.36 -3.63 6.00
N GLY A 3 -0.79 -3.92 6.62
CA GLY A 3 -1.81 -2.93 6.93
C GLY A 3 -2.59 -3.33 8.19
N ALA A 4 -3.12 -2.34 8.91
CA ALA A 4 -3.85 -2.54 10.17
C ALA A 4 -5.24 -3.19 9.99
N ASN A 5 -5.72 -3.32 8.75
CA ASN A 5 -6.98 -3.98 8.43
C ASN A 5 -6.92 -4.66 7.06
N LEU A 6 -7.89 -5.56 6.84
CA LEU A 6 -7.97 -6.40 5.66
C LEU A 6 -8.28 -5.61 4.38
N GLU A 7 -8.84 -4.41 4.44
CA GLU A 7 -9.04 -3.58 3.27
C GLU A 7 -7.72 -2.89 2.85
N ALA A 8 -6.96 -2.41 3.85
CA ALA A 8 -5.72 -1.69 3.62
C ALA A 8 -4.59 -2.56 3.07
N ALA A 9 -4.42 -3.77 3.60
CA ALA A 9 -3.32 -4.64 3.19
C ALA A 9 -3.38 -5.04 1.70
N PRO A 10 -4.52 -5.45 1.12
CA PRO A 10 -4.66 -5.69 -0.32
C PRO A 10 -4.47 -4.45 -1.17
N LEU A 11 -4.99 -3.28 -0.79
CA LEU A 11 -4.79 -2.05 -1.57
C LEU A 11 -3.32 -1.61 -1.57
N LYS A 12 -2.63 -1.75 -0.43
CA LYS A 12 -1.16 -1.60 -0.37
C LYS A 12 -0.45 -2.65 -1.22
N GLY A 13 -0.93 -3.88 -1.19
CA GLY A 13 -0.44 -4.99 -1.99
C GLY A 13 -0.52 -4.69 -3.49
N VAL A 14 -1.68 -4.27 -3.99
CA VAL A 14 -1.90 -3.95 -5.41
C VAL A 14 -0.93 -2.87 -5.90
N ARG A 15 -0.75 -1.77 -5.14
CA ARG A 15 0.21 -0.72 -5.51
C ARG A 15 1.67 -1.08 -5.24
N SER A 16 1.92 -2.17 -4.54
CA SER A 16 3.26 -2.73 -4.33
C SER A 16 3.75 -3.60 -5.50
N LEU A 17 2.87 -4.00 -6.42
CA LEU A 17 3.19 -4.94 -7.50
C LEU A 17 3.96 -4.31 -8.68
N GLU A 18 4.15 -2.98 -8.69
CA GLU A 18 4.81 -2.25 -9.79
C GLU A 18 4.21 -2.50 -11.19
N ILE A 19 2.91 -2.80 -11.24
CA ILE A 19 2.12 -2.97 -12.48
C ILE A 19 1.30 -1.71 -12.83
N GLY A 20 1.60 -0.57 -12.19
CA GLY A 20 0.89 0.69 -12.41
C GLY A 20 -0.58 0.68 -11.98
N LYS A 21 -0.91 -0.07 -10.92
CA LYS A 21 -2.27 -0.18 -10.36
C LYS A 21 -2.32 0.36 -8.94
N TYR A 22 -3.37 1.11 -8.63
CA TYR A 22 -3.55 1.76 -7.34
C TYR A 22 -4.89 1.45 -6.67
N SER A 23 -5.78 0.74 -7.38
CA SER A 23 -7.14 0.39 -6.98
C SER A 23 -7.53 -0.98 -7.55
N LEU A 24 -8.71 -1.49 -7.19
CA LEU A 24 -9.27 -2.72 -7.76
C LEU A 24 -10.00 -2.47 -9.08
N ASP A 25 -10.10 -1.22 -9.52
CA ASP A 25 -10.68 -0.85 -10.80
C ASP A 25 -9.70 -1.10 -11.95
N HIS A 26 -10.13 -1.86 -12.96
CA HIS A 26 -9.26 -2.22 -14.07
C HIS A 26 -10.00 -2.20 -15.41
N PRO A 27 -9.64 -1.30 -16.36
CA PRO A 27 -10.36 -1.10 -17.61
C PRO A 27 -10.64 -2.37 -18.43
N LYS A 28 -9.65 -3.28 -18.51
CA LYS A 28 -9.77 -4.58 -19.22
C LYS A 28 -11.05 -5.36 -18.88
N PHE A 29 -11.49 -5.35 -17.63
CA PHE A 29 -12.62 -6.18 -17.20
C PHE A 29 -13.97 -5.49 -17.42
N LYS A 30 -13.99 -4.16 -17.59
CA LYS A 30 -15.21 -3.37 -17.82
C LYS A 30 -15.90 -3.75 -19.13
N GLU A 31 -15.13 -4.14 -20.14
CA GLU A 31 -15.65 -4.47 -21.46
C GLU A 31 -16.13 -5.92 -21.57
N LEU A 32 -15.75 -6.78 -20.60
CA LEU A 32 -16.13 -8.20 -20.61
C LEU A 32 -17.56 -8.39 -20.13
N SER A 33 -18.25 -9.39 -20.68
CA SER A 33 -19.54 -9.87 -20.20
C SER A 33 -19.41 -10.61 -18.85
N ILE A 34 -20.54 -10.76 -18.13
CA ILE A 34 -20.58 -11.57 -16.90
C ILE A 34 -20.12 -13.03 -17.15
N GLN A 35 -20.38 -13.58 -18.33
CA GLN A 35 -19.98 -14.95 -18.65
C GLN A 35 -18.47 -15.06 -18.86
N GLU A 36 -17.84 -14.07 -19.50
CA GLU A 36 -16.39 -13.98 -19.63
C GLU A 36 -15.72 -13.79 -18.27
N LEU A 37 -16.24 -12.88 -17.43
CA LEU A 37 -15.74 -12.68 -16.06
C LEU A 37 -15.81 -13.97 -15.24
N LYS A 38 -16.92 -14.72 -15.31
CA LYS A 38 -17.04 -16.04 -14.67
C LYS A 38 -15.95 -17.01 -15.12
N SER A 39 -15.63 -17.04 -16.41
CA SER A 39 -14.62 -17.94 -16.95
C SER A 39 -13.20 -17.62 -16.44
N ILE A 40 -12.96 -16.34 -16.14
CA ILE A 40 -11.70 -15.86 -15.56
C ILE A 40 -11.66 -16.20 -14.07
N VAL A 41 -12.67 -15.82 -13.28
CA VAL A 41 -12.60 -15.96 -11.81
C VAL A 41 -12.60 -17.41 -11.31
N VAL A 42 -13.02 -18.37 -12.13
CA VAL A 42 -12.90 -19.81 -11.81
C VAL A 42 -11.44 -20.27 -11.87
N LYS A 43 -10.60 -19.61 -12.66
CA LYS A 43 -9.17 -19.92 -12.77
C LYS A 43 -8.39 -19.09 -11.75
N PRO A 44 -7.50 -19.72 -10.96
CA PRO A 44 -6.60 -18.98 -10.08
C PRO A 44 -5.44 -18.39 -10.88
N ASP A 45 -5.60 -17.17 -11.37
CA ASP A 45 -4.55 -16.36 -12.00
C ASP A 45 -4.31 -15.03 -11.25
N ASP A 46 -3.33 -14.27 -11.71
CA ASP A 46 -2.89 -12.98 -11.16
C ASP A 46 -3.90 -11.83 -11.41
N GLU A 47 -4.79 -12.01 -12.37
CA GLU A 47 -5.81 -11.04 -12.75
C GLU A 47 -7.15 -11.24 -12.03
N ARG A 48 -7.32 -12.42 -11.41
CA ARG A 48 -8.55 -12.88 -10.76
C ARG A 48 -9.17 -11.87 -9.81
N LEU A 49 -8.35 -11.18 -9.02
CA LEU A 49 -8.84 -10.19 -8.05
C LEU A 49 -9.57 -9.05 -8.76
N PHE A 50 -9.01 -8.51 -9.85
CA PHE A 50 -9.62 -7.43 -10.62
C PHE A 50 -10.90 -7.88 -11.33
N ALA A 51 -10.92 -9.09 -11.90
CA ALA A 51 -12.11 -9.66 -12.52
C ALA A 51 -13.24 -9.87 -11.49
N LEU A 52 -12.90 -10.35 -10.30
CA LEU A 52 -13.84 -10.56 -9.21
C LEU A 52 -14.40 -9.23 -8.69
N SER A 53 -13.55 -8.21 -8.51
CA SER A 53 -13.99 -6.87 -8.12
C SER A 53 -14.95 -6.25 -9.14
N GLU A 54 -14.73 -6.49 -10.44
CA GLU A 54 -15.66 -6.07 -11.49
C GLU A 54 -17.00 -6.82 -11.45
N MET A 55 -17.01 -8.12 -11.11
CA MET A 55 -18.27 -8.84 -10.89
C MET A 55 -19.06 -8.25 -9.72
N ILE A 56 -18.39 -7.96 -8.60
CA ILE A 56 -19.02 -7.33 -7.44
C ILE A 56 -19.59 -5.96 -7.81
N ARG A 57 -18.84 -5.16 -8.59
CA ARG A 57 -19.27 -3.82 -9.05
C ARG A 57 -20.54 -3.84 -9.88
N ARG A 58 -20.85 -4.95 -10.52
CA ARG A 58 -22.07 -5.18 -11.31
C ARG A 58 -23.17 -5.87 -10.50
N ASP A 59 -23.14 -5.71 -9.18
CA ASP A 59 -24.09 -6.29 -8.23
C ASP A 59 -24.23 -7.82 -8.33
N TYR A 60 -23.18 -8.51 -8.78
CA TYR A 60 -23.19 -9.97 -8.80
C TYR A 60 -23.09 -10.50 -7.37
N ARG A 61 -24.03 -11.38 -6.99
CA ARG A 61 -24.16 -11.90 -5.62
C ARG A 61 -22.85 -12.51 -5.10
N ILE A 62 -22.39 -12.02 -3.95
CA ILE A 62 -21.15 -12.47 -3.30
C ILE A 62 -21.17 -13.95 -2.95
N GLU A 63 -22.32 -14.53 -2.58
CA GLU A 63 -22.45 -15.95 -2.27
C GLU A 63 -22.25 -16.80 -3.53
N SER A 64 -22.65 -16.26 -4.69
CA SER A 64 -22.42 -16.90 -5.98
C SER A 64 -20.95 -16.82 -6.37
N ILE A 65 -20.25 -15.72 -6.04
CA ILE A 65 -18.80 -15.59 -6.22
C ILE A 65 -18.07 -16.58 -5.31
N ALA A 66 -18.40 -16.61 -4.02
CA ALA A 66 -17.82 -17.53 -3.04
C ALA A 66 -17.91 -18.99 -3.51
N LYS A 67 -19.10 -19.38 -4.00
CA LYS A 67 -19.33 -20.74 -4.49
C LYS A 67 -18.45 -21.12 -5.69
N ILE A 68 -18.24 -20.20 -6.64
CA ILE A 68 -17.45 -20.50 -7.85
C ILE A 68 -15.95 -20.32 -7.64
N THR A 69 -15.53 -19.50 -6.68
CA THR A 69 -14.11 -19.21 -6.44
C THR A 69 -13.50 -19.98 -5.28
N GLY A 70 -14.32 -20.41 -4.33
CA GLY A 70 -13.89 -20.95 -3.04
C GLY A 70 -13.39 -19.89 -2.05
N ILE A 71 -13.47 -18.60 -2.40
CA ILE A 71 -13.08 -17.50 -1.50
C ILE A 71 -14.16 -17.33 -0.44
N ASP A 72 -13.75 -17.26 0.82
CA ASP A 72 -14.67 -17.07 1.94
C ASP A 72 -15.43 -15.74 1.82
N ILE A 73 -16.72 -15.75 2.19
CA ILE A 73 -17.59 -14.57 2.17
C ILE A 73 -16.99 -13.43 2.99
N PHE A 74 -16.29 -13.73 4.08
CA PHE A 74 -15.59 -12.74 4.89
C PHE A 74 -14.67 -11.83 4.07
N PHE A 75 -13.85 -12.40 3.17
CA PHE A 75 -12.96 -11.62 2.30
C PHE A 75 -13.72 -10.87 1.22
N LEU A 76 -14.75 -11.51 0.64
CA LEU A 76 -15.57 -10.91 -0.41
C LEU A 76 -16.33 -9.68 0.08
N GLU A 77 -16.80 -9.68 1.33
CA GLU A 77 -17.44 -8.51 1.95
C GLU A 77 -16.46 -7.34 2.08
N LYS A 78 -15.17 -7.60 2.34
CA LYS A 78 -14.14 -6.55 2.37
C LYS A 78 -13.88 -5.97 0.99
N PHE A 79 -13.77 -6.82 -0.03
CA PHE A 79 -13.63 -6.37 -1.41
C PHE A 79 -14.87 -5.63 -1.90
N LYS A 80 -16.06 -6.06 -1.47
CA LYS A 80 -17.31 -5.36 -1.75
C LYS A 80 -17.33 -3.97 -1.18
N TRP A 81 -16.94 -3.80 0.08
CA TRP A 81 -16.83 -2.48 0.68
C TRP A 81 -15.86 -1.57 -0.09
N ILE A 82 -14.68 -2.08 -0.49
CA ILE A 82 -13.74 -1.32 -1.34
C ILE A 82 -14.41 -0.91 -2.66
N VAL A 83 -15.05 -1.86 -3.35
CA VAL A 83 -15.71 -1.65 -4.64
C VAL A 83 -16.84 -0.61 -4.54
N GLU A 84 -17.60 -0.63 -3.46
CA GLU A 84 -18.66 0.34 -3.18
C GLU A 84 -18.10 1.75 -2.97
N GLU A 85 -17.05 1.91 -2.17
CA GLU A 85 -16.38 3.20 -1.97
C GLU A 85 -15.71 3.73 -3.24
N GLU A 86 -15.10 2.84 -4.04
CA GLU A 86 -14.60 3.20 -5.37
C GLU A 86 -15.71 3.72 -6.28
N THR A 87 -16.90 3.12 -6.20
CA THR A 87 -18.06 3.54 -7.00
C THR A 87 -18.61 4.88 -6.50
N ARG A 88 -18.65 5.07 -5.18
CA ARG A 88 -19.04 6.33 -4.54
C ARG A 88 -18.10 7.46 -4.96
N LEU A 89 -16.78 7.26 -4.88
CA LEU A 89 -15.78 8.23 -5.32
C LEU A 89 -15.97 8.63 -6.79
N LYS A 90 -16.23 7.66 -7.69
CA LYS A 90 -16.47 7.94 -9.11
C LYS A 90 -17.72 8.79 -9.39
N LEU A 91 -18.68 8.81 -8.47
CA LEU A 91 -19.91 9.58 -8.55
C LEU A 91 -19.83 10.92 -7.80
N SER A 92 -18.75 11.13 -7.05
CA SER A 92 -18.50 12.33 -6.25
C SER A 92 -17.51 13.26 -6.95
N LYS A 93 -17.39 14.48 -6.40
CA LYS A 93 -16.34 15.44 -6.69
C LYS A 93 -15.48 15.67 -5.46
N ILE A 94 -14.35 16.34 -5.62
CA ILE A 94 -13.44 16.63 -4.51
C ILE A 94 -14.09 17.48 -3.43
N GLU A 95 -15.05 18.35 -3.79
CA GLU A 95 -15.79 19.18 -2.84
C GLU A 95 -16.79 18.38 -1.98
N ASP A 96 -17.16 17.18 -2.42
CA ASP A 96 -18.03 16.28 -1.67
C ASP A 96 -17.26 15.45 -0.62
N LEU A 97 -15.92 15.45 -0.68
CA LEU A 97 -15.11 14.85 0.38
C LEU A 97 -15.21 15.72 1.63
N ASP A 98 -15.46 15.07 2.76
CA ASP A 98 -15.23 15.64 4.07
C ASP A 98 -14.03 14.96 4.76
N LYS A 99 -13.61 15.54 5.90
CA LYS A 99 -12.46 15.06 6.66
C LYS A 99 -12.64 13.63 7.16
N GLU A 100 -13.84 13.25 7.57
CA GLU A 100 -14.11 11.94 8.14
C GLU A 100 -14.06 10.86 7.06
N TRP A 101 -14.67 11.13 5.91
CA TRP A 101 -14.70 10.22 4.78
C TRP A 101 -13.30 10.04 4.20
N LEU A 102 -12.54 11.12 3.97
CA LEU A 102 -11.16 11.01 3.50
C LEU A 102 -10.30 10.23 4.49
N LEU A 103 -10.39 10.52 5.79
CA LEU A 103 -9.65 9.78 6.81
C LEU A 103 -10.01 8.28 6.81
N ASN A 104 -11.29 7.95 6.63
CA ASN A 104 -11.73 6.56 6.56
C ASN A 104 -11.17 5.85 5.32
N LEU A 105 -11.17 6.50 4.15
CA LEU A 105 -10.55 5.97 2.93
C LEU A 105 -9.04 5.71 3.14
N LYS A 106 -8.33 6.66 3.75
CA LYS A 106 -6.90 6.50 4.07
C LYS A 106 -6.64 5.35 5.04
N LYS A 107 -7.44 5.22 6.11
CA LYS A 107 -7.40 4.08 7.05
C LYS A 107 -7.61 2.75 6.37
N LYS A 108 -8.41 2.72 5.30
CA LYS A 108 -8.73 1.53 4.52
C LYS A 108 -7.77 1.30 3.36
N GLY A 109 -6.71 2.10 3.26
CA GLY A 109 -5.58 1.90 2.35
C GLY A 109 -5.72 2.50 0.96
N PHE A 110 -6.73 3.35 0.72
CA PHE A 110 -6.84 4.10 -0.52
C PHE A 110 -5.66 5.09 -0.65
N SER A 111 -4.94 5.00 -1.76
CA SER A 111 -3.89 5.96 -2.13
C SER A 111 -4.52 7.28 -2.60
N ASP A 112 -3.78 8.38 -2.46
CA ASP A 112 -4.14 9.68 -3.01
C ASP A 112 -4.31 9.58 -4.52
N LYS A 113 -3.46 8.78 -5.19
CA LYS A 113 -3.57 8.47 -6.62
C LYS A 113 -4.89 7.80 -6.98
N ALA A 114 -5.29 6.76 -6.24
CA ALA A 114 -6.55 6.06 -6.50
C ALA A 114 -7.77 6.96 -6.29
N ILE A 115 -7.77 7.75 -5.21
CA ILE A 115 -8.84 8.71 -4.91
C ILE A 115 -8.91 9.75 -6.03
N ALA A 116 -7.77 10.31 -6.42
CA ALA A 116 -7.67 11.33 -7.46
C ALA A 116 -8.16 10.82 -8.83
N ASP A 117 -7.76 9.61 -9.22
CA ASP A 117 -8.18 9.00 -10.48
C ASP A 117 -9.71 8.79 -10.53
N MET A 118 -10.35 8.46 -9.40
CA MET A 118 -11.80 8.29 -9.33
C MET A 118 -12.57 9.61 -9.33
N LEU A 119 -12.04 10.62 -8.64
CA LEU A 119 -12.59 11.98 -8.63
C LEU A 119 -12.25 12.79 -9.88
N ARG A 120 -11.35 12.29 -10.74
CA ARG A 120 -10.85 12.94 -11.96
C ARG A 120 -10.12 14.25 -11.66
N VAL A 121 -9.31 14.25 -10.61
CA VAL A 121 -8.46 15.36 -10.17
C VAL A 121 -6.99 14.91 -10.13
N SER A 122 -6.06 15.80 -9.78
CA SER A 122 -4.66 15.41 -9.59
C SER A 122 -4.43 14.79 -8.20
N PRO A 123 -3.46 13.86 -8.05
CA PRO A 123 -3.05 13.35 -6.74
C PRO A 123 -2.66 14.48 -5.77
N ASP A 124 -2.06 15.55 -6.28
CA ASP A 124 -1.70 16.75 -5.52
C ASP A 124 -2.92 17.44 -4.90
N ASP A 125 -4.07 17.42 -5.57
CA ASP A 125 -5.31 18.00 -5.02
C ASP A 125 -5.73 17.24 -3.75
N VAL A 126 -5.67 15.90 -3.79
CA VAL A 126 -5.97 15.03 -2.64
C VAL A 126 -4.92 15.19 -1.55
N TYR A 127 -3.64 15.25 -1.92
CA TYR A 127 -2.53 15.54 -1.00
C TYR A 127 -2.72 16.87 -0.27
N ARG A 128 -3.04 17.95 -0.99
CA ARG A 128 -3.28 19.26 -0.37
C ARG A 128 -4.47 19.22 0.58
N LEU A 129 -5.55 18.52 0.20
CA LEU A 129 -6.73 18.39 1.04
C LEU A 129 -6.42 17.64 2.34
N ARG A 130 -5.74 16.49 2.28
CA ARG A 130 -5.32 15.75 3.48
C ARG A 130 -4.36 16.56 4.35
N SER A 131 -3.47 17.35 3.74
CA SER A 131 -2.54 18.22 4.46
C SER A 131 -3.26 19.34 5.22
N ILE A 132 -4.25 20.00 4.60
CA ILE A 132 -5.10 21.01 5.26
C ILE A 132 -5.82 20.41 6.46
N TRP A 133 -6.31 19.18 6.34
CA TRP A 133 -7.02 18.50 7.43
C TRP A 133 -6.12 17.79 8.43
N ASN A 134 -4.80 17.85 8.24
CA ASN A 134 -3.80 17.15 9.04
C ASN A 134 -4.05 15.63 9.11
N ILE A 135 -4.43 15.04 7.98
CA ILE A 135 -4.52 13.59 7.80
C ILE A 135 -3.15 13.12 7.31
N LYS A 136 -2.34 12.61 8.24
CA LYS A 136 -1.00 12.07 8.00
C LYS A 136 -0.95 10.60 8.38
N PRO A 137 -0.12 9.77 7.73
CA PRO A 137 0.11 8.43 8.20
C PRO A 137 0.86 8.46 9.54
N ALA A 138 0.56 7.49 10.38
CA ALA A 138 1.39 7.06 11.48
C ALA A 138 2.12 5.78 11.09
N TYR A 139 3.24 5.50 11.75
CA TYR A 139 4.02 4.29 11.49
C TYR A 139 4.09 3.42 12.72
N LYS A 140 3.84 2.13 12.55
CA LYS A 140 3.87 1.13 13.61
C LYS A 140 5.00 0.14 13.39
N MET A 141 5.58 -0.33 14.48
CA MET A 141 6.55 -1.41 14.48
C MET A 141 5.85 -2.74 14.27
N VAL A 142 6.52 -3.62 13.53
CA VAL A 142 6.14 -5.02 13.43
C VAL A 142 6.68 -5.73 14.68
N ASP A 143 5.78 -6.00 15.62
CA ASP A 143 6.07 -6.83 16.79
C ASP A 143 5.58 -8.26 16.56
N THR A 144 6.41 -9.24 16.96
CA THR A 144 6.06 -10.66 16.99
C THR A 144 5.06 -11.01 18.11
N CYS A 145 4.88 -10.11 19.09
CA CYS A 145 4.09 -10.35 20.30
C CYS A 145 2.82 -9.49 20.41
N GLY A 146 2.45 -8.75 19.35
CA GLY A 146 1.21 -7.95 19.35
C GLY A 146 1.17 -6.83 20.40
N GLY A 147 2.31 -6.29 20.80
CA GLY A 147 2.47 -5.23 21.78
C GLY A 147 2.68 -5.70 23.22
N GLU A 148 2.85 -7.01 23.46
CA GLU A 148 3.11 -7.55 24.80
C GLU A 148 4.51 -7.18 25.33
N PHE A 149 5.47 -6.99 24.43
CA PHE A 149 6.85 -6.60 24.75
C PHE A 149 7.29 -5.44 23.85
N GLU A 150 8.24 -4.63 24.32
CA GLU A 150 8.84 -3.58 23.47
C GLU A 150 9.57 -4.25 22.28
N ALA A 151 9.09 -3.96 21.07
CA ALA A 151 9.75 -4.40 19.85
C ALA A 151 11.11 -3.69 19.73
N LEU A 152 12.18 -4.47 19.70
CA LEU A 152 13.55 -3.96 19.56
C LEU A 152 13.96 -3.76 18.09
N SER A 153 13.13 -4.22 17.14
CA SER A 153 13.47 -4.24 15.72
C SER A 153 12.86 -3.03 15.00
N PRO A 154 13.66 -2.18 14.34
CA PRO A 154 13.20 -0.94 13.70
C PRO A 154 12.54 -1.24 12.35
N TYR A 155 11.49 -2.06 12.39
CA TYR A 155 10.75 -2.58 11.24
C TYR A 155 9.35 -2.00 11.23
N TYR A 156 9.08 -1.06 10.32
CA TYR A 156 7.90 -0.21 10.34
C TYR A 156 6.98 -0.43 9.14
N TYR A 157 5.69 -0.15 9.34
CA TYR A 157 4.70 -0.03 8.28
C TYR A 157 3.73 1.13 8.57
N SER A 158 3.20 1.74 7.51
CA SER A 158 2.26 2.86 7.59
C SER A 158 0.84 2.39 7.90
N THR A 159 0.15 3.20 8.68
CA THR A 159 -1.29 3.13 8.98
C THR A 159 -1.82 4.56 9.16
N TYR A 160 -3.15 4.74 9.14
CA TYR A 160 -3.78 6.03 9.47
C TYR A 160 -4.50 5.97 10.83
N GLU A 161 -3.95 5.17 11.74
CA GLU A 161 -4.34 5.11 13.14
C GLU A 161 -3.66 6.23 13.96
N GLN A 162 -4.03 6.36 15.24
CA GLN A 162 -3.73 7.55 16.04
C GLN A 162 -2.31 7.60 16.61
N PHE A 163 -1.62 6.47 16.75
CA PHE A 163 -0.33 6.40 17.42
C PHE A 163 0.79 6.06 16.47
N ASP A 164 1.90 6.79 16.61
CA ASP A 164 3.10 6.66 15.81
C ASP A 164 4.26 6.20 16.71
N GLU A 165 4.92 5.13 16.30
CA GLU A 165 5.95 4.39 17.04
C GLU A 165 7.37 4.67 16.53
N VAL A 166 7.51 5.50 15.50
CA VAL A 166 8.84 5.87 14.99
C VAL A 166 9.38 7.05 15.79
N GLU A 167 10.52 6.84 16.43
CA GLU A 167 11.35 7.90 16.97
C GLU A 167 12.25 8.48 15.88
N VAL A 168 12.14 9.78 15.63
CA VAL A 168 12.92 10.49 14.60
C VAL A 168 14.15 11.11 15.25
N SER A 169 15.34 10.68 14.82
CA SER A 169 16.63 11.17 15.35
C SER A 169 17.09 12.44 14.61
N ASP A 170 17.96 13.24 15.24
CA ASP A 170 18.62 14.42 14.63
C ASP A 170 19.92 14.10 13.90
N LYS A 171 20.31 12.82 13.79
CA LYS A 171 21.52 12.43 13.07
C LYS A 171 21.41 12.76 11.59
N LYS A 172 22.54 12.82 10.90
CA LYS A 172 22.53 12.83 9.44
C LYS A 172 22.01 11.47 8.95
N LYS A 173 20.95 11.51 8.14
CA LYS A 173 20.27 10.33 7.59
C LYS A 173 20.19 10.41 6.08
N GLU A 174 20.30 9.25 5.44
CA GLU A 174 20.11 9.10 3.99
C GLU A 174 19.06 8.00 3.76
N ILE A 175 18.17 8.22 2.79
CA ILE A 175 17.16 7.25 2.39
C ILE A 175 17.66 6.37 1.24
N VAL A 176 17.51 5.06 1.38
CA VAL A 176 17.81 4.08 0.33
C VAL A 176 16.48 3.48 -0.12
N ILE A 177 16.13 3.74 -1.37
CA ILE A 177 14.94 3.16 -1.99
C ILE A 177 15.33 1.80 -2.55
N GLY A 178 14.61 0.76 -2.14
CA GLY A 178 14.80 -0.61 -2.60
C GLY A 178 14.34 -0.82 -4.04
N SER A 179 14.46 -2.05 -4.51
CA SER A 179 14.09 -2.43 -5.88
C SER A 179 12.67 -2.94 -6.03
N GLY A 180 11.92 -3.13 -4.95
CA GLY A 180 10.57 -3.67 -5.01
C GLY A 180 10.54 -5.15 -5.45
N PRO A 181 9.38 -5.66 -5.92
CA PRO A 181 9.21 -7.06 -6.28
C PRO A 181 10.12 -7.48 -7.43
N ILE A 182 10.66 -8.70 -7.35
CA ILE A 182 11.51 -9.27 -8.40
C ILE A 182 10.69 -9.53 -9.67
N ARG A 183 11.24 -9.13 -10.82
CA ARG A 183 10.70 -9.40 -12.16
C ARG A 183 11.82 -9.58 -13.18
N ILE A 184 11.48 -10.07 -14.37
CA ILE A 184 12.47 -10.19 -15.47
C ILE A 184 13.07 -8.80 -15.74
N GLY A 185 14.39 -8.68 -15.59
CA GLY A 185 15.14 -7.43 -15.75
C GLY A 185 15.31 -6.59 -14.49
N GLN A 186 14.71 -6.99 -13.36
CA GLN A 186 14.83 -6.35 -12.05
C GLN A 186 14.95 -7.44 -10.98
N GLY A 187 16.17 -7.97 -10.83
CA GLY A 187 16.47 -9.10 -9.95
C GLY A 187 17.20 -8.73 -8.66
N ILE A 188 17.84 -9.75 -8.09
CA ILE A 188 18.60 -9.67 -6.82
C ILE A 188 19.82 -8.75 -6.92
N GLU A 189 20.32 -8.48 -8.12
CA GLU A 189 21.43 -7.56 -8.35
C GLU A 189 21.17 -6.15 -7.82
N PHE A 190 19.92 -5.70 -7.87
CA PHE A 190 19.52 -4.41 -7.31
C PHE A 190 19.43 -4.46 -5.78
N ASP A 191 18.95 -5.56 -5.22
CA ASP A 191 18.96 -5.79 -3.77
C ASP A 191 20.39 -5.76 -3.21
N TYR A 192 21.32 -6.43 -3.89
CA TYR A 192 22.74 -6.41 -3.57
C TYR A 192 23.31 -4.98 -3.54
N ALA A 193 22.97 -4.15 -4.54
CA ALA A 193 23.40 -2.76 -4.58
C ALA A 193 22.84 -1.94 -3.41
N SER A 194 21.55 -2.10 -3.08
CA SER A 194 20.92 -1.44 -1.92
C SER A 194 21.58 -1.83 -0.60
N VAL A 195 21.85 -3.12 -0.38
CA VAL A 195 22.54 -3.62 0.82
C VAL A 195 23.95 -3.02 0.93
N HIS A 196 24.72 -3.01 -0.17
CA HIS A 196 26.06 -2.45 -0.17
C HIS A 196 26.07 -0.93 0.05
N CYS A 197 25.07 -0.21 -0.47
CA CYS A 197 24.88 1.22 -0.20
C CYS A 197 24.68 1.47 1.30
N VAL A 198 23.74 0.76 1.94
CA VAL A 198 23.46 0.87 3.38
C VAL A 198 24.71 0.54 4.20
N MET A 199 25.42 -0.53 3.88
CA MET A 199 26.66 -0.89 4.58
C MET A 199 27.74 0.18 4.46
N ALA A 200 27.85 0.85 3.31
CA ALA A 200 28.81 1.93 3.11
C ALA A 200 28.43 3.17 3.93
N LEU A 201 27.16 3.58 3.92
CA LEU A 201 26.64 4.69 4.71
C LEU A 201 26.81 4.46 6.21
N LYS A 202 26.51 3.25 6.71
CA LYS A 202 26.75 2.88 8.11
C LYS A 202 28.22 2.99 8.51
N LYS A 203 29.16 2.58 7.64
CA LYS A 203 30.61 2.76 7.88
C LYS A 203 31.02 4.23 7.98
N MET A 204 30.26 5.14 7.38
CA MET A 204 30.46 6.59 7.48
C MET A 204 29.77 7.21 8.70
N GLY A 205 29.08 6.42 9.54
CA GLY A 205 28.34 6.90 10.70
C GLY A 205 27.04 7.63 10.34
N ILE A 206 26.52 7.42 9.14
CA ILE A 206 25.26 7.99 8.66
C ILE A 206 24.11 7.04 9.02
N GLU A 207 23.01 7.58 9.55
CA GLU A 207 21.79 6.81 9.83
C GLU A 207 21.11 6.42 8.51
N THR A 208 20.74 5.16 8.39
CA THR A 208 20.23 4.58 7.14
C THR A 208 18.75 4.24 7.29
N ILE A 209 17.94 4.82 6.40
CA ILE A 209 16.51 4.53 6.27
C ILE A 209 16.33 3.78 4.97
N ILE A 210 15.82 2.55 5.02
CA ILE A 210 15.51 1.79 3.82
C ILE A 210 13.99 1.67 3.63
N VAL A 211 13.53 1.86 2.40
CA VAL A 211 12.14 1.66 2.01
C VAL A 211 12.09 0.57 0.96
N ASN A 212 11.45 -0.56 1.27
CA ASN A 212 11.28 -1.67 0.33
C ASN A 212 10.06 -2.51 0.74
N ASN A 213 9.44 -3.21 -0.20
CA ASN A 213 8.25 -4.04 0.04
C ASN A 213 8.41 -5.49 -0.45
N ASN A 214 9.62 -5.88 -0.85
CA ASN A 214 9.90 -7.22 -1.30
C ASN A 214 10.28 -8.13 -0.12
N PRO A 215 9.46 -9.12 0.27
CA PRO A 215 9.75 -9.97 1.41
C PRO A 215 10.90 -10.97 1.18
N GLU A 216 11.37 -11.13 -0.06
CA GLU A 216 12.39 -12.12 -0.43
C GLU A 216 13.83 -11.55 -0.35
N THR A 217 13.97 -10.27 -0.02
CA THR A 217 15.25 -9.55 -0.13
C THR A 217 16.02 -9.44 1.18
N VAL A 218 17.35 -9.36 1.07
CA VAL A 218 18.21 -9.11 2.24
C VAL A 218 18.07 -7.67 2.69
N SER A 219 17.80 -6.72 1.78
CA SER A 219 17.52 -5.32 2.15
C SER A 219 16.33 -5.15 3.10
N THR A 220 15.39 -6.10 3.12
CA THR A 220 14.26 -6.12 4.06
C THR A 220 14.53 -6.86 5.37
N ASP A 221 15.79 -7.24 5.65
CA ASP A 221 16.20 -7.64 6.99
C ASP A 221 16.45 -6.38 7.83
N PHE A 222 15.73 -6.26 8.96
CA PHE A 222 15.82 -5.12 9.87
C PHE A 222 17.22 -4.94 10.49
N ASN A 223 18.11 -5.93 10.42
CA ASN A 223 19.50 -5.81 10.85
C ASN A 223 20.39 -5.04 9.87
N ILE A 224 19.95 -4.84 8.62
CA ILE A 224 20.76 -4.21 7.57
C ILE A 224 20.81 -2.69 7.73
N SER A 225 19.68 -2.03 7.94
CA SER A 225 19.55 -0.58 8.09
C SER A 225 19.34 -0.16 9.55
N ASP A 226 19.31 1.15 9.83
CA ASP A 226 18.89 1.65 11.16
C ASP A 226 17.38 1.70 11.27
N LYS A 227 16.68 1.91 10.15
CA LYS A 227 15.22 1.82 10.04
C LYS A 227 14.81 1.20 8.72
N LEU A 228 13.88 0.24 8.78
CA LEU A 228 13.26 -0.39 7.62
C LEU A 228 11.78 -0.04 7.58
N TYR A 229 11.35 0.59 6.49
CA TYR A 229 9.95 0.82 6.18
C TYR A 229 9.48 -0.19 5.13
N PHE A 230 8.58 -1.10 5.52
CA PHE A 230 7.96 -2.07 4.62
C PHE A 230 6.79 -1.46 3.84
N GLU A 231 7.10 -0.51 2.98
CA GLU A 231 6.10 0.32 2.30
C GLU A 231 6.14 0.16 0.78
N PRO A 232 4.99 0.31 0.11
CA PRO A 232 4.96 0.35 -1.34
C PRO A 232 5.90 1.44 -1.88
N LEU A 233 6.59 1.16 -2.99
CA LEU A 233 7.50 2.11 -3.62
C LEU A 233 6.76 3.09 -4.53
N THR A 234 5.76 3.77 -3.97
CA THR A 234 5.03 4.83 -4.66
C THR A 234 5.48 6.20 -4.18
N GLU A 235 5.28 7.22 -5.03
CA GLU A 235 5.59 8.61 -4.68
C GLU A 235 4.94 9.04 -3.36
N GLU A 236 3.65 8.73 -3.17
CA GLU A 236 2.93 9.04 -1.94
C GLU A 236 3.56 8.37 -0.71
N ASP A 237 3.78 7.06 -0.78
CA ASP A 237 4.25 6.28 0.37
C ASP A 237 5.70 6.68 0.75
N VAL A 238 6.57 6.95 -0.24
CA VAL A 238 7.95 7.40 0.00
C VAL A 238 8.01 8.85 0.49
N LEU A 239 7.23 9.77 -0.10
CA LEU A 239 7.19 11.16 0.34
C LEU A 239 6.68 11.28 1.79
N ASN A 240 5.72 10.45 2.18
CA ASN A 240 5.26 10.41 3.57
C ASN A 240 6.39 10.03 4.56
N ILE A 241 7.33 9.18 4.14
CA ILE A 241 8.50 8.83 4.96
C ILE A 241 9.51 9.98 4.96
N ILE A 242 9.76 10.59 3.80
CA ILE A 242 10.65 11.76 3.69
C ILE A 242 10.15 12.93 4.53
N GLU A 243 8.85 13.24 4.52
CA GLU A 243 8.27 14.31 5.35
C GLU A 243 8.42 14.06 6.85
N LYS A 244 8.35 12.79 7.24
CA LYS A 244 8.45 12.38 8.64
C LYS A 244 9.89 12.34 9.13
N GLU A 245 10.76 11.70 8.37
CA GLU A 245 12.15 11.50 8.73
C GLU A 245 13.01 12.72 8.40
N ASN A 246 12.62 13.55 7.43
CA ASN A 246 13.41 14.68 6.96
C ASN A 246 14.89 14.31 6.71
N PRO A 247 15.17 13.28 5.86
CA PRO A 247 16.54 12.86 5.57
C PRO A 247 17.32 13.95 4.85
N TYR A 248 18.65 13.86 4.88
CA TYR A 248 19.53 14.76 4.16
C TYR A 248 19.46 14.56 2.64
N GLY A 249 19.28 13.30 2.21
CA GLY A 249 19.24 12.86 0.82
C GLY A 249 18.58 11.49 0.70
#